data_AF-A0A7W0X3C2-F1
#
_entry.id   AF-A0A7W0X3C2-F1
#
_cell.length_a   1.000
_cell.length_b   1.000
_cell.length_c   1.000
_cell.angle_alpha   90.00
_cell.angle_beta   90.00
_cell.angle_gamma   90.00
#
_symmetry.space_group_name_H-M   'P 1'
#
loop_
_entity.id
_entity.type
_entity.pdbx_description
1 polymer ?
#
loop_
_entity_poly.entity_id
_entity_poly.type
_entity_poly.pdbx_seq_one_letter_code
_entity_poly.pdbx_strand_id
1 'polypeptide(L)'
;KLAREAFMREIVAMTKHIVGQAKGFESDTIPGDFATLAASCPKCGSEVHEKYKKFQCVNPDCTFGLWKILAGRQIEPHEAEALIRDREIGPIEGFRSKQGRPFSAKLKLSDAFEIEFDFGQGADGDDDTEPPDFSGQEALGACPKCGSRVFELRNSYICEKAVGPDKSCDFRSGREILQRPVERGQMQKLLAEKKTDLLQFVSTRTRRPFSAHLVVQDDGKVGFEFAARHPAKGARPGGRRGAPAMRVLGPHPKDRSPVELHDGRYGPYVKHRAVNATLPDRERASDLTLNEAVALLAAKNHPHSRPSAAKALMPPIKRTSRATAPAATGKVATKRAAGKPASQPPAKKVAVKRPAAKGSATKKTAVKKLAAVRRKAAKA
;
A
#
# COMPACT_ATOMS: atom_id res chain seq x y z
N LYS A 1 30.40 56.89 1.80
CA LYS A 1 29.71 55.94 0.88
C LYS A 1 30.67 54.77 0.64
N LEU A 2 30.23 53.51 0.81
CA LEU A 2 31.07 52.35 0.47
C LEU A 2 31.34 52.31 -1.04
N ALA A 3 32.51 51.83 -1.44
CA ALA A 3 32.80 51.53 -2.84
C ALA A 3 31.90 50.38 -3.31
N ARG A 4 31.36 50.48 -4.53
CA ARG A 4 30.43 49.48 -5.09
C ARG A 4 30.98 48.05 -5.03
N GLU A 5 32.29 47.89 -5.20
CA GLU A 5 32.97 46.59 -5.15
C GLU A 5 33.16 46.03 -3.73
N ALA A 6 33.20 46.86 -2.69
CA ALA A 6 33.14 46.39 -1.30
C ALA A 6 31.74 45.85 -0.99
N PHE A 7 30.72 46.66 -1.25
CA PHE A 7 29.31 46.31 -1.05
C PHE A 7 28.88 45.03 -1.81
N MET A 8 29.29 44.88 -3.07
CA MET A 8 29.02 43.64 -3.83
C MET A 8 29.77 42.42 -3.28
N ARG A 9 30.97 42.58 -2.70
CA ARG A 9 31.69 41.48 -2.03
C ARG A 9 31.01 41.07 -0.73
N GLU A 10 30.53 42.04 0.05
CA GLU A 10 29.76 41.83 1.28
C GLU A 10 28.45 41.06 0.99
N ILE A 11 27.68 41.49 -0.02
CA ILE A 11 26.48 40.78 -0.47
C ILE A 11 26.82 39.34 -0.88
N VAL A 12 27.85 39.14 -1.69
CA VAL A 12 28.26 37.78 -2.13
C VAL A 12 28.73 36.91 -0.96
N ALA A 13 29.40 37.48 0.05
CA ALA A 13 29.77 36.77 1.27
C ALA A 13 28.54 36.38 2.11
N MET A 14 27.62 37.32 2.35
CA MET A 14 26.36 37.09 3.05
C MET A 14 25.49 36.05 2.34
N THR A 15 25.33 36.14 1.01
CA THR A 15 24.58 35.17 0.21
C THR A 15 25.24 33.79 0.25
N LYS A 16 26.59 33.70 0.21
CA LYS A 16 27.31 32.43 0.39
C LYS A 16 27.11 31.85 1.79
N HIS A 17 27.07 32.67 2.83
CA HIS A 17 26.78 32.23 4.19
C HIS A 17 25.36 31.67 4.32
N ILE A 18 24.34 32.42 3.85
CA ILE A 18 22.93 31.99 3.87
C ILE A 18 22.72 30.72 3.04
N VAL A 19 23.30 30.62 1.84
CA VAL A 19 23.21 29.41 0.99
C VAL A 19 24.00 28.24 1.59
N GLY A 20 25.09 28.51 2.32
CA GLY A 20 25.83 27.51 3.09
C GLY A 20 24.98 26.96 4.24
N GLN A 21 24.42 27.85 5.07
CA GLN A 21 23.50 27.49 6.14
C GLN A 21 22.30 26.71 5.61
N ALA A 22 21.61 27.20 4.57
CA ALA A 22 20.44 26.53 3.99
C ALA A 22 20.75 25.14 3.37
N LYS A 23 22.00 24.89 2.97
CA LYS A 23 22.47 23.56 2.53
C LYS A 23 22.92 22.66 3.67
N GLY A 24 23.39 23.24 4.77
CA GLY A 24 23.77 22.53 6.01
C GLY A 24 22.64 22.43 7.05
N PHE A 25 21.45 22.95 6.76
CA PHE A 25 20.29 22.94 7.66
C PHE A 25 19.60 21.58 7.67
N GLU A 26 20.34 20.55 8.06
CA GLU A 26 19.76 19.26 8.41
C GLU A 26 18.88 19.41 9.65
N SER A 27 17.86 18.55 9.76
CA SER A 27 16.72 18.76 10.68
C SER A 27 17.02 18.64 12.17
N ASP A 28 18.27 18.37 12.53
CA ASP A 28 18.71 18.20 13.92
C ASP A 28 19.24 19.54 14.51
N THR A 29 19.28 20.61 13.70
CA THR A 29 19.77 21.98 14.05
C THR A 29 18.63 22.99 14.28
N ILE A 30 17.43 22.54 14.65
CA ILE A 30 16.35 23.43 15.11
C ILE A 30 16.61 23.79 16.58
N PRO A 31 16.87 25.05 16.95
CA PRO A 31 16.98 25.44 18.35
C PRO A 31 15.56 25.51 18.94
N GLY A 32 15.28 24.61 19.88
CA GLY A 32 14.05 24.61 20.68
C GLY A 32 14.40 24.29 22.12
N ASP A 33 13.57 24.78 23.04
CA ASP A 33 13.60 24.32 24.42
C ASP A 33 12.91 22.95 24.44
N PHE A 34 13.72 21.89 24.51
CA PHE A 34 13.30 20.52 24.25
C PHE A 34 13.12 19.76 25.56
N ALA A 35 11.99 19.06 25.70
CA ALA A 35 11.70 18.25 26.89
C ALA A 35 12.82 17.23 27.15
N THR A 36 13.27 17.19 28.41
CA THR A 36 14.18 16.17 28.91
C THR A 36 13.38 14.95 29.34
N LEU A 37 13.85 13.76 28.99
CA LEU A 37 13.26 12.50 29.44
C LEU A 37 13.81 12.15 30.83
N ALA A 38 12.95 11.65 31.71
CA ALA A 38 13.36 11.15 33.03
C ALA A 38 14.21 9.86 32.95
N ALA A 39 14.23 9.18 31.79
CA ALA A 39 15.00 7.97 31.57
C ALA A 39 16.42 8.25 31.03
N SER A 40 17.43 7.82 31.79
CA SER A 40 18.85 7.89 31.40
C SER A 40 19.16 7.09 30.13
N CYS A 41 20.12 7.57 29.34
CA CYS A 41 20.53 6.91 28.10
C CYS A 41 21.09 5.50 28.36
N PRO A 42 20.59 4.45 27.71
CA PRO A 42 20.94 3.07 28.04
C PRO A 42 22.30 2.62 27.44
N LYS A 43 23.01 3.54 26.73
CA LYS A 43 24.40 3.36 26.27
C LYS A 43 25.44 4.02 27.18
N CYS A 44 25.10 5.08 27.93
CA CYS A 44 26.11 5.91 28.62
C CYS A 44 25.65 6.56 29.94
N GLY A 45 24.39 6.39 30.36
CA GLY A 45 23.83 6.97 31.58
C GLY A 45 23.50 8.48 31.52
N SER A 46 23.95 9.20 30.50
CA SER A 46 23.65 10.63 30.32
C SER A 46 22.17 10.89 29.94
N GLU A 47 21.71 12.13 30.09
CA GLU A 47 20.33 12.52 29.77
C GLU A 47 19.97 12.36 28.27
N VAL A 48 18.67 12.28 27.98
CA VAL A 48 18.10 12.13 26.63
C VAL A 48 17.06 13.23 26.41
N HIS A 49 17.19 14.00 25.32
CA HIS A 49 16.33 15.13 25.01
C HIS A 49 15.45 14.83 23.79
N GLU A 50 14.21 15.30 23.80
CA GLU A 50 13.27 15.19 22.69
C GLU A 50 13.58 16.21 21.57
N LYS A 51 14.39 15.82 20.58
CA LYS A 51 14.53 16.59 19.34
C LYS A 51 13.38 16.32 18.38
N TYR A 52 13.15 17.26 17.46
CA TYR A 52 12.06 17.28 16.46
C TYR A 52 11.70 15.95 15.77
N LYS A 53 12.67 15.03 15.56
CA LYS A 53 12.44 13.70 14.96
C LYS A 53 12.83 12.52 15.86
N LYS A 54 13.58 12.75 16.94
CA LYS A 54 14.26 11.71 17.72
C LYS A 54 14.45 12.12 19.18
N PHE A 55 14.29 11.18 20.09
CA PHE A 55 14.85 11.30 21.43
C PHE A 55 16.33 10.95 21.36
N GLN A 56 17.22 11.93 21.52
CA GLN A 56 18.67 11.78 21.35
C GLN A 56 19.41 12.04 22.66
N CYS A 57 20.46 11.27 22.93
CA CYS A 57 21.34 11.54 24.08
C CYS A 57 22.05 12.89 23.94
N VAL A 58 22.25 13.59 25.06
CA VAL A 58 22.98 14.87 25.13
C VAL A 58 24.48 14.69 24.87
N ASN A 59 25.05 13.56 25.28
CA ASN A 59 26.49 13.32 25.19
C ASN A 59 26.93 13.14 23.71
N PRO A 60 27.82 13.99 23.17
CA PRO A 60 28.24 13.95 21.77
C PRO A 60 28.99 12.66 21.40
N ASP A 61 29.62 12.00 22.36
CA ASP A 61 30.30 10.71 22.16
C ASP A 61 29.33 9.52 22.09
N CYS A 62 28.03 9.75 22.36
CA CYS A 62 27.01 8.70 22.43
C CYS A 62 26.01 8.74 21.26
N THR A 63 26.19 7.82 20.31
CA THR A 63 25.29 7.62 19.15
C THR A 63 23.99 6.89 19.52
N PHE A 64 23.28 7.33 20.57
CA PHE A 64 21.92 6.86 20.91
C PHE A 64 20.86 7.85 20.40
N GLY A 65 19.89 7.36 19.64
CA GLY A 65 18.79 8.16 19.11
C GLY A 65 17.58 7.31 18.72
N LEU A 66 16.51 7.38 19.51
CA LEU A 66 15.23 6.70 19.30
C LEU A 66 14.35 7.56 18.38
N TRP A 67 13.74 7.01 17.32
CA TRP A 67 12.86 7.78 16.43
C TRP A 67 11.50 8.07 17.08
N LYS A 68 11.04 9.32 17.02
CA LYS A 68 9.75 9.75 17.61
C LYS A 68 8.52 9.26 16.82
N ILE A 69 8.67 8.91 15.55
CA ILE A 69 7.58 8.38 14.70
C ILE A 69 7.94 6.97 14.24
N LEU A 70 7.14 5.97 14.66
CA LEU A 70 7.33 4.55 14.39
C LEU A 70 6.08 3.99 13.71
N ALA A 71 6.25 3.36 12.54
CA ALA A 71 5.15 2.79 11.75
C ALA A 71 3.92 3.72 11.59
N GLY A 72 4.12 5.04 11.53
CA GLY A 72 3.04 6.04 11.40
C GLY A 72 2.29 6.41 12.68
N ARG A 73 2.68 5.87 13.85
CA ARG A 73 2.31 6.38 15.18
C ARG A 73 3.41 7.33 15.67
N GLN A 74 3.04 8.38 16.40
CA GLN A 74 3.96 9.16 17.23
C GLN A 74 4.10 8.49 18.61
N ILE A 75 5.32 8.30 19.07
CA ILE A 75 5.64 7.84 20.43
C ILE A 75 5.67 9.06 21.36
N GLU A 76 5.00 8.95 22.50
CA GLU A 76 5.03 9.98 23.55
C GLU A 76 6.28 9.88 24.45
N PRO A 77 6.67 10.96 25.15
CA PRO A 77 7.83 10.94 26.05
C PRO A 77 7.76 9.82 27.09
N HIS A 78 6.60 9.59 27.69
CA HIS A 78 6.40 8.54 28.69
C HIS A 78 6.53 7.11 28.10
N GLU A 79 6.13 6.92 26.84
CA GLU A 79 6.31 5.65 26.12
C GLU A 79 7.80 5.42 25.79
N ALA A 80 8.52 6.49 25.40
CA ALA A 80 9.95 6.44 25.15
C ALA A 80 10.75 6.19 26.43
N GLU A 81 10.38 6.79 27.57
CA GLU A 81 10.99 6.55 28.87
C GLU A 81 10.88 5.10 29.32
N ALA A 82 9.68 4.51 29.23
CA ALA A 82 9.46 3.10 29.57
C ALA A 82 10.23 2.17 28.61
N LEU A 83 10.21 2.40 27.29
CA LEU A 83 11.00 1.61 26.34
C LEU A 83 12.52 1.74 26.57
N ILE A 84 13.01 2.88 27.06
CA ILE A 84 14.42 3.08 27.41
C ILE A 84 14.79 2.36 28.73
N ARG A 85 13.94 2.49 29.76
CA ARG A 85 14.18 1.96 31.10
C ARG A 85 14.00 0.43 31.16
N ASP A 86 12.87 -0.05 30.66
CA ASP A 86 12.42 -1.43 30.83
C ASP A 86 12.82 -2.32 29.64
N ARG A 87 13.40 -1.73 28.57
CA ARG A 87 13.74 -2.33 27.26
C ARG A 87 12.58 -2.95 26.48
N GLU A 88 11.41 -3.11 27.08
CA GLU A 88 10.17 -3.43 26.39
C GLU A 88 9.03 -2.52 26.86
N ILE A 89 8.09 -2.24 25.97
CA ILE A 89 6.82 -1.61 26.30
C ILE A 89 5.68 -2.44 25.72
N GLY A 90 4.54 -2.44 26.44
CA GLY A 90 3.39 -3.30 26.19
C GLY A 90 2.72 -3.10 24.83
N PRO A 91 1.59 -3.79 24.56
CA PRO A 91 0.91 -3.73 23.28
C PRO A 91 0.32 -2.33 23.02
N ILE A 92 1.09 -1.50 22.33
CA ILE A 92 0.68 -0.15 21.92
C ILE A 92 -0.20 -0.27 20.66
N GLU A 93 -1.31 0.45 20.64
CA GLU A 93 -2.23 0.48 19.50
C GLU A 93 -1.94 1.63 18.52
N GLY A 94 -2.42 1.49 17.28
CA GLY A 94 -2.44 2.58 16.31
C GLY A 94 -1.23 2.68 15.39
N PHE A 95 -0.29 1.73 15.45
CA PHE A 95 0.69 1.55 14.38
C PHE A 95 0.00 1.22 13.06
N ARG A 96 0.62 1.56 11.92
CA ARG A 96 0.09 1.33 10.58
C ARG A 96 1.04 0.48 9.76
N SER A 97 0.52 -0.63 9.25
CA SER A 97 1.25 -1.53 8.36
C SER A 97 1.62 -0.85 7.03
N LYS A 98 2.53 -1.46 6.26
CA LYS A 98 2.84 -1.02 4.88
C LYS A 98 1.62 -0.99 3.94
N GLN A 99 0.51 -1.65 4.31
CA GLN A 99 -0.77 -1.65 3.60
C GLN A 99 -1.79 -0.66 4.18
N GLY A 100 -1.41 0.18 5.15
CA GLY A 100 -2.26 1.18 5.79
C GLY A 100 -3.23 0.65 6.86
N ARG A 101 -3.35 -0.68 7.02
CA ARG A 101 -4.14 -1.30 8.11
C ARG A 101 -3.54 -0.94 9.48
N PRO A 102 -4.35 -0.56 10.48
CA PRO A 102 -3.88 -0.41 11.86
C PRO A 102 -3.50 -1.77 12.44
N PHE A 103 -2.56 -1.78 13.40
CA PHE A 103 -2.23 -2.94 14.23
C PHE A 103 -1.79 -2.50 15.64
N SER A 104 -1.79 -3.43 16.58
CA SER A 104 -1.16 -3.31 17.89
C SER A 104 0.08 -4.21 17.96
N ALA A 105 1.11 -3.79 18.69
CA ALA A 105 2.35 -4.54 18.89
C ALA A 105 3.06 -4.08 20.16
N LYS A 106 3.85 -4.97 20.76
CA LYS A 106 4.84 -4.59 21.77
C LYS A 106 6.07 -4.04 21.05
N LEU A 107 6.76 -3.06 21.65
CA LEU A 107 8.06 -2.62 21.16
C LEU A 107 9.15 -3.16 22.07
N LYS A 108 10.20 -3.73 21.48
CA LYS A 108 11.41 -4.19 22.19
C LYS A 108 12.63 -3.44 21.69
N LEU A 109 13.52 -3.11 22.62
CA LEU A 109 14.81 -2.47 22.33
C LEU A 109 15.90 -3.55 22.35
N SER A 110 16.47 -3.82 21.18
CA SER A 110 17.53 -4.83 21.03
C SER A 110 18.84 -4.39 21.70
N ASP A 111 19.80 -5.31 21.86
CA ASP A 111 21.15 -4.96 22.36
C ASP A 111 21.95 -4.05 21.40
N ALA A 112 21.52 -3.93 20.14
CA ALA A 112 22.03 -2.91 19.21
C ALA A 112 21.40 -1.51 19.44
N PHE A 113 20.39 -1.44 20.33
CA PHE A 113 19.52 -0.30 20.59
C PHE A 113 18.66 0.10 19.39
N GLU A 114 18.27 -0.91 18.59
CA GLU A 114 17.27 -0.80 17.52
C GLU A 114 15.90 -1.29 18.02
N ILE A 115 14.82 -0.80 17.41
CA ILE A 115 13.45 -1.12 17.85
C ILE A 115 12.90 -2.27 17.02
N GLU A 116 12.56 -3.37 17.69
CA GLU A 116 11.87 -4.53 17.12
C GLU A 116 10.39 -4.51 17.50
N PHE A 117 9.53 -4.91 16.57
CA PHE A 117 8.10 -5.07 16.80
C PHE A 117 7.80 -6.52 17.21
N ASP A 118 7.55 -6.73 18.50
CA ASP A 118 7.09 -8.03 19.01
C ASP A 118 5.55 -8.07 18.91
N PHE A 119 5.06 -8.81 17.91
CA PHE A 119 3.63 -9.02 17.65
C PHE A 119 2.98 -10.00 18.66
N GLY A 120 3.74 -10.54 19.62
CA GLY A 120 3.24 -11.02 20.90
C GLY A 120 2.15 -12.09 20.83
N GLN A 121 2.22 -12.98 19.84
CA GLN A 121 1.26 -14.08 19.63
C GLN A 121 -0.21 -13.61 19.55
N GLY A 122 -0.46 -12.39 19.03
CA GLY A 122 -1.76 -11.72 19.15
C GLY A 122 -2.26 -10.94 17.92
N ALA A 123 -1.63 -11.09 16.75
CA ALA A 123 -2.08 -10.43 15.50
C ALA A 123 -2.17 -11.44 14.34
N ASP A 124 -3.41 -11.72 13.89
CA ASP A 124 -3.74 -12.57 12.73
C ASP A 124 -3.16 -14.01 12.73
N GLY A 125 -3.37 -14.77 13.82
CA GLY A 125 -2.90 -16.17 13.96
C GLY A 125 -3.86 -17.12 14.71
N ASP A 126 -4.92 -17.58 14.06
CA ASP A 126 -5.88 -18.60 14.54
C ASP A 126 -5.29 -20.04 14.43
N ASP A 127 -4.12 -20.26 15.06
CA ASP A 127 -3.35 -21.51 14.91
C ASP A 127 -2.65 -22.01 16.19
N ASP A 128 -2.75 -21.30 17.32
CA ASP A 128 -2.27 -21.75 18.64
C ASP A 128 -3.28 -21.39 19.75
N THR A 129 -4.51 -21.86 19.56
CA THR A 129 -5.38 -22.22 20.69
C THR A 129 -5.05 -23.66 21.05
N GLU A 130 -5.14 -24.03 22.33
CA GLU A 130 -5.07 -25.44 22.77
C GLU A 130 -5.90 -26.32 21.81
N PRO A 131 -5.34 -27.44 21.30
CA PRO A 131 -5.94 -28.20 20.20
C PRO A 131 -7.40 -28.52 20.54
N PRO A 132 -8.39 -27.96 19.80
CA PRO A 132 -9.77 -27.90 20.28
C PRO A 132 -10.30 -29.29 20.62
N ASP A 133 -10.72 -29.48 21.86
CA ASP A 133 -11.15 -30.80 22.29
C ASP A 133 -12.46 -31.20 21.57
N PHE A 134 -12.31 -32.12 20.63
CA PHE A 134 -13.39 -32.69 19.84
C PHE A 134 -14.09 -33.84 20.59
N SER A 135 -13.63 -34.25 21.78
CA SER A 135 -14.16 -35.40 22.53
C SER A 135 -15.67 -35.32 22.80
N GLY A 136 -16.17 -34.12 23.11
CA GLY A 136 -17.58 -33.84 23.37
C GLY A 136 -18.40 -33.39 22.15
N GLN A 137 -17.83 -33.37 20.94
CA GLN A 137 -18.48 -32.78 19.77
C GLN A 137 -19.11 -33.82 18.83
N GLU A 138 -20.37 -33.58 18.46
CA GLU A 138 -21.04 -34.30 17.38
C GLU A 138 -20.43 -33.93 16.01
N ALA A 139 -20.07 -34.93 15.22
CA ALA A 139 -19.49 -34.73 13.89
C ALA A 139 -20.57 -34.58 12.81
N LEU A 140 -20.37 -33.62 11.90
CA LEU A 140 -21.36 -33.25 10.89
C LEU A 140 -21.26 -34.05 9.58
N GLY A 141 -20.23 -34.88 9.42
CA GLY A 141 -20.05 -35.72 8.25
C GLY A 141 -18.59 -35.98 7.90
N ALA A 142 -18.38 -36.61 6.74
CA ALA A 142 -17.08 -36.92 6.17
C ALA A 142 -16.54 -35.72 5.36
N CYS A 143 -15.28 -35.38 5.55
CA CYS A 143 -14.62 -34.29 4.83
C CYS A 143 -14.42 -34.63 3.35
N PRO A 144 -14.78 -33.74 2.40
CA PRO A 144 -14.68 -34.03 0.96
C PRO A 144 -13.24 -34.19 0.45
N LYS A 145 -12.23 -33.71 1.20
CA LYS A 145 -10.80 -33.84 0.85
C LYS A 145 -10.15 -35.13 1.37
N CYS A 146 -10.68 -35.76 2.44
CA CYS A 146 -9.95 -36.83 3.15
C CYS A 146 -10.82 -37.86 3.90
N GLY A 147 -12.15 -37.82 3.75
CA GLY A 147 -13.11 -38.74 4.40
C GLY A 147 -13.22 -38.64 5.92
N SER A 148 -12.35 -37.87 6.58
CA SER A 148 -12.25 -37.79 8.05
C SER A 148 -13.29 -36.82 8.64
N ARG A 149 -13.55 -36.86 9.95
CA ARG A 149 -14.71 -36.18 10.56
C ARG A 149 -14.60 -34.65 10.43
N VAL A 150 -15.74 -33.99 10.26
CA VAL A 150 -15.87 -32.52 10.29
C VAL A 150 -16.63 -32.09 11.55
N PHE A 151 -16.06 -31.13 12.28
CA PHE A 151 -16.57 -30.60 13.54
C PHE A 151 -16.94 -29.11 13.43
N GLU A 152 -17.63 -28.58 14.44
CA GLU A 152 -18.14 -27.21 14.48
C GLU A 152 -17.47 -26.40 15.60
N LEU A 153 -16.67 -25.41 15.22
CA LEU A 153 -16.02 -24.48 16.12
C LEU A 153 -16.78 -23.15 16.20
N ARG A 154 -16.27 -22.15 16.93
CA ARG A 154 -17.01 -20.89 17.17
C ARG A 154 -17.41 -20.17 15.86
N ASN A 155 -16.55 -20.16 14.84
CA ASN A 155 -16.79 -19.42 13.60
C ASN A 155 -16.57 -20.22 12.30
N SER A 156 -16.23 -21.51 12.41
CA SER A 156 -15.79 -22.34 11.29
C SER A 156 -16.22 -23.80 11.44
N TYR A 157 -16.33 -24.48 10.31
CA TYR A 157 -16.40 -25.94 10.21
C TYR A 157 -15.04 -26.45 9.76
N ILE A 158 -14.41 -27.34 10.53
CA ILE A 158 -13.03 -27.79 10.31
C ILE A 158 -12.97 -29.31 10.34
N CYS A 159 -12.14 -29.90 9.49
CA CYS A 159 -11.83 -31.33 9.55
C CYS A 159 -10.86 -31.64 10.70
N GLU A 160 -11.08 -32.74 11.40
CA GLU A 160 -10.21 -33.32 12.42
C GLU A 160 -8.71 -33.27 12.06
N LYS A 161 -8.35 -33.67 10.82
CA LYS A 161 -6.97 -33.71 10.32
C LYS A 161 -6.44 -32.37 9.77
N ALA A 162 -7.19 -31.28 9.95
CA ALA A 162 -6.76 -29.92 9.64
C ALA A 162 -6.28 -29.15 10.89
N VAL A 163 -6.26 -29.81 12.06
CA VAL A 163 -5.83 -29.24 13.35
C VAL A 163 -4.83 -30.18 14.03
N GLY A 164 -3.96 -29.64 14.90
CA GLY A 164 -2.82 -30.35 15.46
C GLY A 164 -1.53 -30.13 14.66
N PRO A 165 -0.40 -30.77 15.06
CA PRO A 165 0.89 -30.58 14.41
C PRO A 165 0.97 -31.24 13.02
N ASP A 166 0.48 -32.48 12.90
CA ASP A 166 0.54 -33.28 11.67
C ASP A 166 -0.66 -33.02 10.74
N LYS A 167 -0.79 -31.77 10.27
CA LYS A 167 -1.91 -31.30 9.45
C LYS A 167 -1.93 -32.02 8.09
N SER A 168 -2.84 -33.00 7.95
CA SER A 168 -2.99 -33.84 6.76
C SER A 168 -4.14 -33.40 5.84
N CYS A 169 -4.89 -32.33 6.19
CA CYS A 169 -6.02 -31.85 5.42
C CYS A 169 -6.17 -30.31 5.50
N ASP A 170 -6.66 -29.71 4.41
CA ASP A 170 -6.89 -28.27 4.25
C ASP A 170 -8.41 -27.97 4.14
N PHE A 171 -9.25 -28.63 4.93
CA PHE A 171 -10.70 -28.39 4.89
C PHE A 171 -11.15 -27.52 6.07
N ARG A 172 -11.38 -26.25 5.76
CA ARG A 172 -11.91 -25.22 6.66
C ARG A 172 -12.97 -24.44 5.88
N SER A 173 -14.21 -24.42 6.38
CA SER A 173 -15.32 -23.61 5.86
C SER A 173 -15.77 -22.60 6.93
N GLY A 174 -16.32 -21.45 6.53
CA GLY A 174 -16.94 -20.50 7.47
C GLY A 174 -18.31 -21.01 7.95
N ARG A 175 -18.67 -20.70 9.20
CA ARG A 175 -20.05 -20.87 9.70
C ARG A 175 -20.97 -19.78 9.16
N GLU A 176 -20.48 -18.55 9.07
CA GLU A 176 -21.19 -17.45 8.41
C GLU A 176 -20.61 -17.22 7.01
N ILE A 177 -21.46 -17.37 5.99
CA ILE A 177 -21.10 -17.13 4.58
C ILE A 177 -21.99 -15.99 4.07
N LEU A 178 -21.38 -14.88 3.67
CA LEU A 178 -22.05 -13.71 3.07
C LEU A 178 -23.32 -13.27 3.83
N GLN A 179 -23.15 -12.98 5.12
CA GLN A 179 -24.19 -12.50 6.05
C GLN A 179 -25.32 -13.52 6.34
N ARG A 180 -25.03 -14.81 6.17
CA ARG A 180 -25.94 -15.89 6.56
C ARG A 180 -25.20 -17.01 7.30
N PRO A 181 -25.66 -17.45 8.49
CA PRO A 181 -25.18 -18.68 9.08
C PRO A 181 -25.61 -19.88 8.22
N VAL A 182 -24.68 -20.79 7.96
CA VAL A 182 -24.95 -22.12 7.43
C VAL A 182 -25.26 -23.02 8.62
N GLU A 183 -26.49 -23.51 8.73
CA GLU A 183 -26.91 -24.37 9.84
C GLU A 183 -26.27 -25.77 9.75
N ARG A 184 -26.18 -26.46 10.90
CA ARG A 184 -25.67 -27.84 11.01
C ARG A 184 -26.26 -28.79 9.96
N GLY A 185 -27.58 -28.75 9.75
CA GLY A 185 -28.28 -29.58 8.76
C GLY A 185 -27.93 -29.24 7.31
N GLN A 186 -27.64 -27.96 7.01
CA GLN A 186 -27.15 -27.56 5.68
C GLN A 186 -25.70 -28.00 5.46
N MET A 187 -24.86 -27.96 6.50
CA MET A 187 -23.49 -28.50 6.42
C MET A 187 -23.51 -30.04 6.27
N GLN A 188 -24.38 -30.75 6.99
CA GLN A 188 -24.59 -32.19 6.82
C GLN A 188 -24.98 -32.54 5.37
N LYS A 189 -25.97 -31.84 4.78
CA LYS A 189 -26.31 -31.97 3.36
C LYS A 189 -25.12 -31.68 2.44
N LEU A 190 -24.38 -30.59 2.68
CA LEU A 190 -23.22 -30.23 1.87
C LEU A 190 -22.10 -31.29 1.91
N LEU A 191 -21.93 -32.01 3.02
CA LEU A 191 -20.94 -33.09 3.14
C LEU A 191 -21.44 -34.41 2.55
N ALA A 192 -22.75 -34.70 2.61
CA ALA A 192 -23.35 -35.94 2.07
C ALA A 192 -23.67 -35.86 0.56
N GLU A 193 -24.39 -34.82 0.14
CA GLU A 193 -24.91 -34.64 -1.22
C GLU A 193 -23.97 -33.77 -2.10
N LYS A 194 -22.88 -33.26 -1.52
CA LYS A 194 -21.99 -32.22 -2.10
C LYS A 194 -22.67 -30.87 -2.40
N LYS A 195 -23.94 -30.69 -2.02
CA LYS A 195 -24.80 -29.54 -2.35
C LYS A 195 -25.76 -29.22 -1.20
N THR A 196 -26.14 -27.95 -1.04
CA THR A 196 -27.19 -27.53 -0.08
C THR A 196 -28.54 -27.28 -0.76
N ASP A 197 -29.55 -27.01 0.06
CA ASP A 197 -30.78 -26.37 -0.38
C ASP A 197 -30.51 -24.97 -0.97
N LEU A 198 -31.54 -24.36 -1.58
CA LEU A 198 -31.45 -23.01 -2.14
C LEU A 198 -31.43 -21.96 -1.02
N LEU A 199 -30.24 -21.47 -0.67
CA LEU A 199 -30.02 -20.50 0.40
C LEU A 199 -29.97 -19.07 -0.16
N GLN A 200 -30.50 -18.11 0.60
CA GLN A 200 -30.49 -16.67 0.26
C GLN A 200 -29.39 -15.96 1.05
N PHE A 201 -28.44 -15.35 0.34
CA PHE A 201 -27.24 -14.65 0.85
C PHE A 201 -27.27 -13.16 0.49
N VAL A 202 -26.45 -12.33 1.15
CA VAL A 202 -26.31 -10.90 0.83
C VAL A 202 -24.93 -10.60 0.27
N SER A 203 -24.90 -10.02 -0.94
CA SER A 203 -23.64 -9.67 -1.61
C SER A 203 -22.96 -8.48 -0.93
N THR A 204 -21.77 -8.68 -0.36
CA THR A 204 -20.96 -7.60 0.25
C THR A 204 -20.68 -6.44 -0.72
N ARG A 205 -20.47 -6.74 -2.01
CA ARG A 205 -20.20 -5.75 -3.07
C ARG A 205 -21.41 -4.94 -3.51
N THR A 206 -22.61 -5.53 -3.51
CA THR A 206 -23.82 -4.87 -4.08
C THR A 206 -24.92 -4.59 -3.05
N ARG A 207 -24.80 -5.14 -1.83
CA ARG A 207 -25.79 -5.13 -0.74
C ARG A 207 -27.18 -5.60 -1.17
N ARG A 208 -27.26 -6.45 -2.20
CA ARG A 208 -28.49 -7.07 -2.68
C ARG A 208 -28.55 -8.54 -2.27
N PRO A 209 -29.74 -9.06 -1.92
CA PRO A 209 -29.92 -10.48 -1.71
C PRO A 209 -29.81 -11.25 -3.03
N PHE A 210 -29.32 -12.48 -2.96
CA PHE A 210 -29.35 -13.44 -4.06
C PHE A 210 -29.52 -14.86 -3.51
N SER A 211 -30.21 -15.71 -4.26
CA SER A 211 -30.35 -17.14 -3.93
C SER A 211 -29.35 -17.98 -4.71
N ALA A 212 -28.69 -18.92 -4.04
CA ALA A 212 -27.73 -19.86 -4.60
C ALA A 212 -27.67 -21.14 -3.75
N HIS A 213 -27.21 -22.23 -4.33
CA HIS A 213 -26.79 -23.42 -3.59
C HIS A 213 -25.32 -23.26 -3.19
N LEU A 214 -24.93 -23.74 -2.02
CA LEU A 214 -23.53 -24.02 -1.72
C LEU A 214 -23.19 -25.39 -2.29
N VAL A 215 -22.03 -25.51 -2.94
CA VAL A 215 -21.56 -26.75 -3.58
C VAL A 215 -20.08 -26.95 -3.29
N VAL A 216 -19.67 -28.19 -3.04
CA VAL A 216 -18.25 -28.54 -2.92
C VAL A 216 -17.63 -28.60 -4.33
N GLN A 217 -16.71 -27.69 -4.61
CA GLN A 217 -15.91 -27.65 -5.84
C GLN A 217 -14.81 -28.73 -5.82
N ASP A 218 -14.25 -29.05 -6.99
CA ASP A 218 -13.21 -30.07 -7.15
C ASP A 218 -11.94 -29.80 -6.30
N ASP A 219 -11.65 -28.52 -6.05
CA ASP A 219 -10.66 -28.01 -5.07
C ASP A 219 -10.90 -28.45 -3.61
N GLY A 220 -12.01 -29.13 -3.33
CA GLY A 220 -12.51 -29.43 -1.98
C GLY A 220 -12.93 -28.18 -1.19
N LYS A 221 -13.25 -27.08 -1.89
CA LYS A 221 -13.68 -25.78 -1.32
C LYS A 221 -15.19 -25.60 -1.51
N VAL A 222 -15.82 -24.86 -0.60
CA VAL A 222 -17.25 -24.52 -0.72
C VAL A 222 -17.40 -23.30 -1.64
N GLY A 223 -18.07 -23.50 -2.77
CA GLY A 223 -18.42 -22.46 -3.75
C GLY A 223 -19.93 -22.25 -3.86
N PHE A 224 -20.34 -21.38 -4.79
CA PHE A 224 -21.75 -21.10 -5.09
C PHE A 224 -22.14 -21.64 -6.47
N GLU A 225 -23.25 -22.39 -6.53
CA GLU A 225 -23.95 -22.72 -7.77
C GLU A 225 -25.26 -21.93 -7.83
N PHE A 226 -25.42 -21.11 -8.87
CA PHE A 226 -26.64 -20.32 -9.05
C PHE A 226 -27.64 -21.12 -9.90
N ALA A 227 -28.79 -21.46 -9.31
CA ALA A 227 -29.91 -21.99 -10.06
C ALA A 227 -30.26 -21.07 -11.25
N ALA A 228 -30.53 -21.67 -12.41
CA ALA A 228 -30.75 -20.94 -13.66
C ALA A 228 -31.91 -19.93 -13.50
N ARG A 229 -31.56 -18.63 -13.45
CA ARG A 229 -32.55 -17.56 -13.28
C ARG A 229 -33.46 -17.49 -14.50
N HIS A 230 -34.70 -17.97 -14.37
CA HIS A 230 -35.78 -17.51 -15.23
C HIS A 230 -35.81 -15.97 -15.22
N PRO A 231 -35.83 -15.31 -16.39
CA PRO A 231 -35.80 -13.86 -16.45
C PRO A 231 -37.07 -13.30 -15.81
N ALA A 232 -36.91 -12.49 -14.76
CA ALA A 232 -38.03 -11.94 -14.00
C ALA A 232 -38.96 -11.11 -14.91
N LYS A 233 -40.22 -11.57 -15.05
CA LYS A 233 -41.31 -10.80 -15.68
C LYS A 233 -41.48 -9.49 -14.91
N GLY A 234 -40.90 -8.40 -15.42
CA GLY A 234 -40.83 -7.12 -14.72
C GLY A 234 -39.51 -6.36 -14.90
N ALA A 235 -38.48 -6.97 -15.50
CA ALA A 235 -37.26 -6.28 -15.91
C ALA A 235 -37.55 -5.25 -17.03
N ARG A 236 -37.98 -4.03 -16.65
CA ARG A 236 -38.06 -2.87 -17.54
C ARG A 236 -36.70 -2.71 -18.25
N PRO A 237 -36.63 -2.74 -19.59
CA PRO A 237 -35.36 -2.68 -20.30
C PRO A 237 -34.76 -1.29 -20.15
N GLY A 238 -33.82 -1.12 -19.21
CA GLY A 238 -33.01 0.08 -19.01
C GLY A 238 -32.04 0.40 -20.16
N GLY A 239 -32.19 -0.25 -21.30
CA GLY A 239 -31.55 0.14 -22.55
C GLY A 239 -32.26 1.38 -23.11
N ARG A 240 -31.46 2.40 -23.45
CA ARG A 240 -31.87 3.74 -23.88
C ARG A 240 -32.62 3.74 -25.22
N ARG A 241 -33.88 3.26 -25.23
CA ARG A 241 -34.83 3.56 -26.30
C ARG A 241 -35.01 5.09 -26.32
N GLY A 242 -34.77 5.70 -27.48
CA GLY A 242 -35.11 7.11 -27.68
C GLY A 242 -36.62 7.32 -27.54
N ALA A 243 -37.06 8.58 -27.44
CA ALA A 243 -38.46 8.90 -27.63
C ALA A 243 -38.94 8.35 -29.00
N PRO A 244 -40.21 7.91 -29.13
CA PRO A 244 -40.75 7.57 -30.45
C PRO A 244 -40.58 8.75 -31.42
N ALA A 245 -40.44 8.47 -32.71
CA ALA A 245 -40.39 9.53 -33.71
C ALA A 245 -41.74 10.25 -33.74
N MET A 246 -41.72 11.57 -33.59
CA MET A 246 -42.90 12.44 -33.62
C MET A 246 -43.41 12.60 -35.06
N ARG A 247 -42.51 12.60 -36.05
CA ARG A 247 -42.83 12.54 -37.48
C ARG A 247 -41.67 11.93 -38.26
N VAL A 248 -41.96 11.15 -39.32
CA VAL A 248 -40.95 10.75 -40.31
C VAL A 248 -41.06 11.70 -41.51
N LEU A 249 -39.96 12.36 -41.88
CA LEU A 249 -39.93 13.40 -42.92
C LEU A 249 -39.64 12.84 -44.33
N GLY A 250 -39.29 11.56 -44.43
CA GLY A 250 -38.97 10.87 -45.69
C GLY A 250 -37.52 10.39 -45.79
N PRO A 251 -37.13 9.77 -46.92
CA PRO A 251 -35.78 9.23 -47.12
C PRO A 251 -34.77 10.34 -47.46
N HIS A 252 -33.58 10.29 -46.85
CA HIS A 252 -32.50 11.25 -47.13
C HIS A 252 -31.98 11.07 -48.57
N PRO A 253 -31.78 12.13 -49.38
CA PRO A 253 -31.34 12.07 -50.78
C PRO A 253 -29.88 11.61 -51.02
N LYS A 254 -29.24 10.99 -50.01
CA LYS A 254 -27.90 10.39 -50.11
C LYS A 254 -27.96 8.92 -49.67
N ASP A 255 -28.42 8.69 -48.45
CA ASP A 255 -28.42 7.37 -47.80
C ASP A 255 -29.71 6.56 -48.01
N ARG A 256 -30.76 7.16 -48.63
CA ARG A 256 -32.15 6.64 -48.73
C ARG A 256 -32.81 6.26 -47.40
N SER A 257 -32.13 6.47 -46.28
CA SER A 257 -32.58 6.12 -44.93
C SER A 257 -33.57 7.17 -44.40
N PRO A 258 -34.56 6.79 -43.57
CA PRO A 258 -35.55 7.73 -43.07
C PRO A 258 -34.93 8.82 -42.19
N VAL A 259 -35.42 10.04 -42.36
CA VAL A 259 -35.16 11.20 -41.52
C VAL A 259 -36.31 11.32 -40.51
N GLU A 260 -35.99 11.24 -39.22
CA GLU A 260 -36.97 11.18 -38.13
C GLU A 260 -36.91 12.45 -37.30
N LEU A 261 -38.04 13.16 -37.14
CA LEU A 261 -38.19 14.21 -36.15
C LEU A 261 -38.58 13.58 -34.81
N HIS A 262 -37.87 13.93 -33.74
CA HIS A 262 -38.15 13.49 -32.38
C HIS A 262 -38.29 14.72 -31.46
N ASP A 263 -39.18 14.64 -30.46
CA ASP A 263 -39.08 15.53 -29.30
C ASP A 263 -38.09 14.95 -28.27
N GLY A 264 -37.46 15.82 -27.49
CA GLY A 264 -36.47 15.43 -26.50
C GLY A 264 -36.21 16.51 -25.46
N ARG A 265 -35.51 16.12 -24.36
CA ARG A 265 -35.26 16.95 -23.16
C ARG A 265 -34.78 18.39 -23.42
N TYR A 266 -34.13 18.65 -24.55
CA TYR A 266 -33.56 19.96 -24.89
C TYR A 266 -34.37 20.74 -25.95
N GLY A 267 -35.39 20.10 -26.54
CA GLY A 267 -36.20 20.61 -27.65
C GLY A 267 -36.25 19.61 -28.82
N PRO A 268 -37.07 19.88 -29.86
CA PRO A 268 -37.18 19.05 -31.05
C PRO A 268 -35.84 18.85 -31.76
N TYR A 269 -35.61 17.65 -32.29
CA TYR A 269 -34.40 17.33 -33.03
C TYR A 269 -34.66 16.35 -34.17
N VAL A 270 -33.99 16.58 -35.29
CA VAL A 270 -33.94 15.67 -36.43
C VAL A 270 -32.86 14.62 -36.18
N LYS A 271 -33.22 13.35 -36.32
CA LYS A 271 -32.34 12.20 -36.28
C LYS A 271 -32.23 11.57 -37.67
N HIS A 272 -31.00 11.28 -38.09
CA HIS A 272 -30.72 10.45 -39.24
C HIS A 272 -29.61 9.46 -38.87
N ARG A 273 -30.00 8.20 -38.72
CA ARG A 273 -29.12 7.08 -38.31
C ARG A 273 -28.46 7.36 -36.94
N ALA A 274 -27.21 7.84 -36.93
CA ALA A 274 -26.47 8.21 -35.72
C ALA A 274 -26.34 9.74 -35.49
N VAL A 275 -26.68 10.57 -36.47
CA VAL A 275 -26.56 12.03 -36.41
C VAL A 275 -27.85 12.64 -35.89
N ASN A 276 -27.75 13.58 -34.94
CA ASN A 276 -28.88 14.29 -34.34
C ASN A 276 -28.68 15.81 -34.43
N ALA A 277 -29.47 16.51 -35.25
CA ALA A 277 -29.48 17.96 -35.38
C ALA A 277 -30.64 18.57 -34.57
N THR A 278 -30.33 19.52 -33.67
CA THR A 278 -31.33 20.18 -32.83
C THR A 278 -31.97 21.33 -33.61
N LEU A 279 -33.30 21.47 -33.55
CA LEU A 279 -34.01 22.56 -34.20
C LEU A 279 -33.91 23.83 -33.33
N PRO A 280 -33.51 25.00 -33.88
CA PRO A 280 -33.40 26.23 -33.10
C PRO A 280 -34.75 26.72 -32.56
N ASP A 281 -35.76 26.75 -33.44
CA ASP A 281 -37.10 27.24 -33.13
C ASP A 281 -38.02 26.05 -32.86
N ARG A 282 -38.68 26.02 -31.69
CA ARG A 282 -39.53 24.89 -31.30
C ARG A 282 -40.82 24.80 -32.11
N GLU A 283 -41.41 25.95 -32.43
CA GLU A 283 -42.70 26.05 -33.13
C GLU A 283 -42.60 25.54 -34.58
N ARG A 284 -41.46 25.80 -35.24
CA ARG A 284 -41.17 25.34 -36.61
C ARG A 284 -41.01 23.81 -36.73
N ALA A 285 -41.09 23.04 -35.65
CA ALA A 285 -41.08 21.58 -35.69
C ALA A 285 -42.26 21.01 -36.50
N SER A 286 -43.42 21.69 -36.48
CA SER A 286 -44.60 21.29 -37.26
C SER A 286 -44.44 21.52 -38.76
N ASP A 287 -43.72 22.55 -39.19
CA ASP A 287 -43.63 22.94 -40.60
C ASP A 287 -42.34 22.46 -41.28
N LEU A 288 -41.41 21.88 -40.51
CA LEU A 288 -40.09 21.47 -40.99
C LEU A 288 -40.16 20.50 -42.18
N THR A 289 -39.61 20.92 -43.31
CA THR A 289 -39.54 20.12 -44.55
C THR A 289 -38.33 19.19 -44.60
N LEU A 290 -38.37 18.18 -45.48
CA LEU A 290 -37.25 17.25 -45.70
C LEU A 290 -35.95 17.98 -46.11
N ASN A 291 -36.05 19.02 -46.94
CA ASN A 291 -34.89 19.76 -47.43
C ASN A 291 -34.21 20.57 -46.33
N GLU A 292 -34.99 21.23 -45.46
CA GLU A 292 -34.46 21.94 -44.28
C GLU A 292 -33.86 20.96 -43.26
N ALA A 293 -34.51 19.82 -43.03
CA ALA A 293 -34.00 18.77 -42.16
C ALA A 293 -32.65 18.23 -42.64
N VAL A 294 -32.49 18.02 -43.96
CA VAL A 294 -31.21 17.65 -44.59
C VAL A 294 -30.17 18.76 -44.46
N ALA A 295 -30.55 20.04 -44.60
CA ALA A 295 -29.64 21.17 -44.42
C ALA A 295 -29.12 21.28 -42.97
N LEU A 296 -29.98 21.07 -41.96
CA LEU A 296 -29.61 21.06 -40.54
C LEU A 296 -28.68 19.88 -40.19
N LEU A 297 -28.94 18.70 -40.76
CA LEU A 297 -28.04 17.54 -40.63
C LEU A 297 -26.69 17.77 -41.30
N ALA A 298 -26.68 18.38 -42.49
CA ALA A 298 -25.45 18.72 -43.21
C ALA A 298 -24.62 19.77 -42.45
N ALA A 299 -25.24 20.86 -41.99
CA ALA A 299 -24.57 21.90 -41.22
C ALA A 299 -23.87 21.34 -39.97
N LYS A 300 -24.53 20.41 -39.24
CA LYS A 300 -23.95 19.78 -38.06
C LYS A 300 -22.90 18.70 -38.35
N ASN A 301 -22.87 18.16 -39.57
CA ASN A 301 -21.81 17.26 -40.03
C ASN A 301 -20.54 17.99 -40.48
N HIS A 302 -20.60 19.32 -40.67
CA HIS A 302 -19.42 20.17 -40.81
C HIS A 302 -19.02 20.73 -39.43
N PRO A 303 -17.75 20.64 -39.00
CA PRO A 303 -17.33 21.19 -37.73
C PRO A 303 -17.35 22.73 -37.78
N HIS A 304 -18.35 23.34 -37.13
CA HIS A 304 -18.47 24.81 -37.05
C HIS A 304 -17.37 25.45 -36.18
N SER A 305 -16.22 25.74 -36.80
CA SER A 305 -15.29 26.75 -36.31
C SER A 305 -15.90 28.15 -36.52
N ARG A 306 -16.52 28.72 -35.49
CA ARG A 306 -16.73 30.18 -35.40
C ARG A 306 -15.64 30.77 -34.49
N PRO A 307 -14.95 31.86 -34.89
CA PRO A 307 -13.94 32.47 -34.05
C PRO A 307 -14.59 33.12 -32.83
N SER A 308 -14.01 32.90 -31.65
CA SER A 308 -14.38 33.57 -30.41
C SER A 308 -13.11 34.16 -29.80
N ALA A 309 -13.10 35.47 -29.60
CA ALA A 309 -11.95 36.18 -29.05
C ALA A 309 -11.89 36.06 -27.52
N ALA A 310 -10.67 35.94 -27.01
CA ALA A 310 -10.29 36.22 -25.62
C ALA A 310 -11.12 35.57 -24.49
N LYS A 311 -10.75 34.33 -24.12
CA LYS A 311 -10.45 34.06 -22.70
C LYS A 311 -9.34 33.02 -22.57
N ALA A 312 -8.19 33.45 -22.07
CA ALA A 312 -7.04 32.58 -21.85
C ALA A 312 -7.26 31.73 -20.60
N LEU A 313 -7.01 30.42 -20.72
CA LEU A 313 -6.77 29.53 -19.57
C LEU A 313 -5.72 28.50 -19.98
N MET A 314 -4.76 28.23 -19.08
CA MET A 314 -3.53 27.51 -19.42
C MET A 314 -3.76 25.98 -19.52
N PRO A 315 -3.12 25.28 -20.46
CA PRO A 315 -3.20 23.83 -20.55
C PRO A 315 -2.44 23.13 -19.41
N PRO A 316 -2.92 21.97 -18.90
CA PRO A 316 -2.30 21.28 -17.78
C PRO A 316 -1.04 20.49 -18.20
N ILE A 317 0.05 20.63 -17.43
CA ILE A 317 1.30 19.90 -17.66
C ILE A 317 1.15 18.44 -17.25
N LYS A 318 1.04 17.52 -18.22
CA LYS A 318 1.17 16.07 -17.96
C LYS A 318 2.65 15.67 -17.92
N ARG A 319 3.04 15.02 -16.82
CA ARG A 319 4.35 14.36 -16.66
C ARG A 319 4.34 13.00 -17.36
N THR A 320 5.38 12.69 -18.13
CA THR A 320 5.77 11.31 -18.51
C THR A 320 7.30 11.18 -18.46
N SER A 321 7.83 9.97 -18.64
CA SER A 321 9.11 9.53 -18.09
C SER A 321 10.26 9.32 -19.11
N ARG A 322 11.45 9.79 -18.72
CA ARG A 322 12.80 9.18 -18.90
C ARG A 322 12.96 8.08 -19.97
N ALA A 323 13.81 8.34 -20.97
CA ALA A 323 14.56 7.34 -21.74
C ALA A 323 15.96 7.89 -22.15
N THR A 324 16.84 7.02 -22.63
CA THR A 324 18.32 7.19 -22.63
C THR A 324 18.92 7.77 -23.94
N ALA A 325 20.18 8.22 -23.83
CA ALA A 325 21.10 8.74 -24.87
C ALA A 325 21.27 7.86 -26.15
N PRO A 326 21.93 8.38 -27.23
CA PRO A 326 23.40 8.48 -27.27
C PRO A 326 23.94 9.83 -27.84
N ALA A 327 25.25 9.91 -28.11
CA ALA A 327 25.99 11.15 -28.41
C ALA A 327 26.54 11.23 -29.85
N ALA A 328 26.81 12.46 -30.33
CA ALA A 328 27.58 12.70 -31.56
C ALA A 328 28.43 14.00 -31.49
N THR A 329 29.74 13.81 -31.66
CA THR A 329 30.81 14.71 -32.15
C THR A 329 30.53 16.19 -32.53
N GLY A 330 31.41 17.09 -32.04
CA GLY A 330 31.69 18.39 -32.68
C GLY A 330 33.06 18.94 -32.23
N LYS A 331 34.03 19.08 -33.15
CA LYS A 331 35.39 19.64 -32.89
C LYS A 331 35.56 21.02 -33.53
N VAL A 332 36.15 21.97 -32.79
CA VAL A 332 37.02 23.04 -33.34
C VAL A 332 38.20 23.22 -32.37
N ALA A 333 39.41 23.47 -32.88
CA ALA A 333 40.60 23.63 -32.03
C ALA A 333 41.72 24.48 -32.67
N THR A 334 42.24 25.44 -31.90
CA THR A 334 43.50 26.19 -32.09
C THR A 334 44.05 26.45 -30.67
N LYS A 335 45.24 26.01 -30.25
CA LYS A 335 46.62 26.40 -30.66
C LYS A 335 46.86 27.92 -30.50
N ARG A 336 47.94 28.41 -29.85
CA ARG A 336 49.26 27.81 -29.53
C ARG A 336 49.89 28.42 -28.25
N ALA A 337 50.96 27.81 -27.73
CA ALA A 337 51.57 28.09 -26.41
C ALA A 337 52.85 28.93 -26.42
N ALA A 338 53.16 29.55 -25.26
CA ALA A 338 54.49 29.78 -24.66
C ALA A 338 54.29 30.28 -23.19
N GLY A 339 55.14 30.03 -22.19
CA GLY A 339 56.38 29.24 -22.10
C GLY A 339 56.71 28.85 -20.64
N LYS A 340 57.92 28.33 -20.37
CA LYS A 340 58.37 27.87 -19.03
C LYS A 340 59.86 28.21 -18.84
N PRO A 341 60.31 28.58 -17.63
CA PRO A 341 61.16 27.65 -16.84
C PRO A 341 60.68 27.53 -15.38
N ALA A 342 60.91 26.48 -14.58
CA ALA A 342 61.88 25.37 -14.55
C ALA A 342 63.14 25.63 -13.71
N SER A 343 63.15 25.06 -12.49
CA SER A 343 64.30 24.70 -11.66
C SER A 343 63.92 23.48 -10.78
N GLN A 344 64.89 22.76 -10.19
CA GLN A 344 64.72 21.38 -9.67
C GLN A 344 65.36 21.11 -8.29
N PRO A 345 64.99 19.99 -7.61
CA PRO A 345 65.54 19.56 -6.31
C PRO A 345 66.76 18.63 -6.42
N PRO A 346 67.39 18.27 -5.28
CA PRO A 346 67.37 16.88 -4.77
C PRO A 346 66.86 16.84 -3.30
N ALA A 347 66.85 15.77 -2.49
CA ALA A 347 67.35 14.38 -2.51
C ALA A 347 66.30 13.46 -1.77
N LYS A 348 66.32 12.12 -1.58
CA LYS A 348 67.30 10.99 -1.61
C LYS A 348 68.28 10.97 -0.40
N LYS A 349 68.53 9.88 0.34
CA LYS A 349 67.98 8.50 0.49
C LYS A 349 68.41 7.97 1.89
N VAL A 350 67.93 6.85 2.44
CA VAL A 350 68.50 5.47 2.33
C VAL A 350 67.68 4.53 3.24
N ALA A 351 67.65 3.22 2.96
CA ALA A 351 67.05 2.20 3.84
C ALA A 351 68.07 1.09 4.19
N VAL A 352 68.02 0.51 5.39
CA VAL A 352 68.89 -0.59 5.84
C VAL A 352 68.13 -1.69 6.59
N LYS A 353 68.14 -2.88 5.97
CA LYS A 353 68.16 -4.27 6.48
C LYS A 353 67.53 -4.66 7.84
N ARG A 354 66.73 -5.73 7.76
CA ARG A 354 66.38 -6.71 8.81
C ARG A 354 67.64 -7.46 9.32
N PRO A 355 67.61 -8.01 10.55
CA PRO A 355 67.92 -9.43 10.72
C PRO A 355 66.82 -10.19 11.49
N ALA A 356 66.91 -11.53 11.57
CA ALA A 356 65.96 -12.35 12.31
C ALA A 356 66.64 -13.64 12.84
N ALA A 357 66.36 -14.01 14.10
CA ALA A 357 66.63 -15.35 14.64
C ALA A 357 65.81 -15.64 15.92
N LYS A 358 65.26 -16.87 15.97
CA LYS A 358 65.18 -17.87 17.06
C LYS A 358 65.46 -17.40 18.52
N GLY A 359 64.76 -17.88 19.57
CA GLY A 359 63.62 -18.81 19.64
C GLY A 359 63.77 -19.95 20.68
N SER A 360 62.86 -20.02 21.66
CA SER A 360 62.62 -21.14 22.60
C SER A 360 61.26 -20.90 23.30
N ALA A 361 60.32 -21.82 23.60
CA ALA A 361 60.23 -23.28 23.72
C ALA A 361 60.07 -23.79 25.18
N THR A 362 58.92 -24.44 25.46
CA THR A 362 58.53 -25.15 26.73
C THR A 362 58.33 -24.24 27.96
N LYS A 363 57.40 -24.52 28.90
CA LYS A 363 56.86 -25.82 29.37
C LYS A 363 55.33 -25.88 29.51
N LYS A 364 54.81 -27.13 29.49
CA LYS A 364 53.47 -27.52 30.00
C LYS A 364 53.49 -27.61 31.55
N THR A 365 52.33 -27.59 32.20
CA THR A 365 51.81 -28.66 33.12
C THR A 365 50.39 -28.28 33.63
N ALA A 366 49.68 -29.23 34.25
CA ALA A 366 48.32 -29.12 34.78
C ALA A 366 48.17 -28.07 35.92
N VAL A 367 46.97 -27.75 36.44
CA VAL A 367 46.08 -28.66 37.20
C VAL A 367 44.59 -28.53 36.82
N LYS A 368 43.89 -29.67 36.74
CA LYS A 368 42.43 -29.80 36.58
C LYS A 368 41.82 -30.41 37.85
N LYS A 369 41.38 -29.61 38.83
CA LYS A 369 40.70 -30.16 40.03
C LYS A 369 39.94 -29.11 40.90
N LEU A 370 38.63 -28.94 40.67
CA LEU A 370 37.58 -28.98 41.72
C LEU A 370 36.17 -28.83 41.11
N ALA A 371 35.44 -29.93 40.92
CA ALA A 371 34.04 -29.92 40.47
C ALA A 371 33.32 -31.24 40.79
N ALA A 372 33.39 -31.72 42.05
CA ALA A 372 32.65 -32.92 42.50
C ALA A 372 32.61 -33.07 44.04
N VAL A 373 31.87 -32.23 44.77
CA VAL A 373 31.54 -32.51 46.19
C VAL A 373 30.04 -32.28 46.44
N ARG A 374 29.31 -33.41 46.51
CA ARG A 374 28.06 -33.63 47.25
C ARG A 374 26.89 -32.64 47.06
N ARG A 375 26.01 -32.99 46.12
CA ARG A 375 24.56 -32.99 46.41
C ARG A 375 24.29 -33.92 47.61
N LYS A 376 23.94 -33.41 48.80
CA LYS A 376 23.17 -34.16 49.81
C LYS A 376 22.55 -33.25 50.90
N ALA A 377 21.42 -32.61 50.59
CA ALA A 377 20.66 -31.80 51.55
C ALA A 377 19.16 -31.77 51.21
N ALA A 378 18.49 -32.94 51.24
CA ALA A 378 17.03 -33.07 51.05
C ALA A 378 16.48 -34.48 51.41
N LYS A 379 16.78 -34.99 52.62
CA LYS A 379 15.96 -36.00 53.33
C LYS A 379 16.53 -36.34 54.72
N ALA A 380 15.99 -35.66 55.72
CA ALA A 380 15.81 -36.07 57.11
C ALA A 380 14.66 -35.20 57.62
#